data_AF-A0A225UC03-F1
#
_entry.id   AF-A0A225UC03-F1
#
_cell.length_a   1.000
_cell.length_b   1.000
_cell.length_c   1.000
_cell.angle_alpha   90.00
_cell.angle_beta   90.00
_cell.angle_gamma   90.00
#
_symmetry.space_group_name_H-M   'P 1'
#
loop_
_entity.id
_entity.type
_entity.pdbx_description
1 polymer ?
#
loop_
_entity_poly.entity_id
_entity_poly.type
_entity_poly.pdbx_seq_one_letter_code
_entity_poly.pdbx_strand_id
1 'polypeptide(L)'
;MSVVEVAVTDSDDGSSRSLFVLCRRIPASSAKRSSESIHVQLLDPPTLLEADVASSHKPRALACTGVEYVAAVETALTASVAADAEPRFELKWSRQKRTLTLMERSEFSMKFCSIQFTVSEDVETWRKLLHQVAATQRETAQLVSEKERRVQQLETLLKQKEALLETALTAKQKTEDQLVRGFCAVLNAKKDEIRRLQDEVDKAQEMQRYEVKP
;
A
#
# COMPACT_ATOMS: atom_id res chain seq x y z
N MET A 1 8.49 7.71 -13.88
CA MET A 1 8.59 9.19 -13.91
C MET A 1 7.18 9.75 -13.98
N SER A 2 6.66 10.20 -12.85
CA SER A 2 5.30 10.74 -12.72
C SER A 2 5.39 12.25 -12.51
N VAL A 3 4.43 12.98 -13.07
CA VAL A 3 4.16 14.36 -12.67
C VAL A 3 3.52 14.31 -11.29
N VAL A 4 4.06 15.05 -10.34
CA VAL A 4 3.61 15.09 -8.95
C VAL A 4 3.03 16.46 -8.67
N GLU A 5 1.86 16.49 -8.03
CA GLU A 5 1.30 17.73 -7.48
C GLU A 5 1.97 18.06 -6.16
N VAL A 6 2.42 19.30 -6.01
CA VAL A 6 3.20 19.79 -4.90
C VAL A 6 2.54 21.05 -4.34
N ALA A 7 2.21 21.02 -3.05
CA ALA A 7 1.67 22.18 -2.35
C ALA A 7 2.79 23.19 -2.04
N VAL A 8 2.58 24.44 -2.41
CA VAL A 8 3.52 25.54 -2.18
C VAL A 8 2.80 26.74 -1.54
N THR A 9 3.52 27.48 -0.73
CA THR A 9 3.09 28.79 -0.22
C THR A 9 3.63 29.87 -1.17
N ASP A 10 2.76 30.71 -1.70
CA ASP A 10 3.19 31.85 -2.51
C ASP A 10 3.95 32.85 -1.62
N SER A 11 5.13 33.26 -2.07
CA SER A 11 5.99 34.19 -1.34
C SER A 11 5.49 35.63 -1.44
N ASP A 12 4.68 35.95 -2.45
CA ASP A 12 4.25 37.30 -2.77
C ASP A 12 2.92 37.64 -2.05
N ASP A 13 2.00 36.68 -1.91
CA ASP A 13 0.68 36.88 -1.27
C ASP A 13 0.36 35.94 -0.09
N GLY A 14 1.23 34.96 0.21
CA GLY A 14 1.05 34.01 1.32
C GLY A 14 -0.01 32.94 1.09
N SER A 15 -0.65 32.89 -0.09
CA SER A 15 -1.67 31.91 -0.40
C SER A 15 -1.09 30.51 -0.65
N SER A 16 -1.83 29.46 -0.31
CA SER A 16 -1.49 28.10 -0.70
C SER A 16 -1.87 27.85 -2.16
N ARG A 17 -0.95 27.27 -2.93
CA ARG A 17 -1.13 26.91 -4.34
C ARG A 17 -0.60 25.51 -4.60
N SER A 18 -1.13 24.88 -5.64
CA SER A 18 -0.62 23.62 -6.15
C SER A 18 0.18 23.87 -7.43
N LEU A 19 1.39 23.34 -7.49
CA LEU A 19 2.22 23.29 -8.69
C LEU A 19 2.44 21.84 -9.10
N PHE A 20 2.72 21.61 -10.38
CA PHE A 20 3.05 20.27 -10.86
C PHE A 20 4.53 20.17 -11.19
N VAL A 21 5.20 19.15 -10.67
CA VAL A 21 6.64 18.96 -10.83
C VAL A 21 6.92 17.63 -11.51
N LEU A 22 7.85 17.64 -12.45
CA LEU A 22 8.44 16.44 -13.03
C LEU A 22 9.95 16.48 -12.81
N CYS A 23 10.44 15.58 -11.96
CA CYS A 23 11.86 15.37 -11.74
C CYS A 23 12.37 14.22 -12.61
N ARG A 24 13.51 14.44 -13.27
CA ARG A 24 14.23 13.41 -14.03
C ARG A 24 15.69 13.41 -13.63
N ARG A 25 16.23 12.26 -13.24
CA ARG A 25 17.66 12.12 -12.97
C ARG A 25 18.43 12.11 -14.28
N ILE A 26 19.47 12.96 -14.38
CA ILE A 26 20.37 12.98 -15.53
C ILE A 26 21.44 11.90 -15.28
N PRO A 27 21.58 10.89 -16.15
CA PRO A 27 22.58 9.85 -15.96
C PRO A 27 23.99 10.44 -16.02
N ALA A 28 24.86 10.04 -15.09
CA ALA A 28 26.24 10.49 -15.08
C ALA A 28 26.97 10.04 -16.35
N SER A 29 27.47 10.98 -17.14
CA SER A 29 28.32 10.67 -18.30
C SER A 29 29.68 10.13 -17.84
N SER A 30 30.18 9.10 -18.51
CA SER A 30 31.36 8.30 -18.12
C SER A 30 32.71 9.05 -18.22
N ALA A 31 32.71 10.37 -18.43
CA ALA A 31 33.92 11.17 -18.58
C ALA A 31 34.06 12.19 -17.45
N LYS A 32 34.75 11.77 -16.39
CA LYS A 32 35.32 12.58 -15.28
C LYS A 32 34.30 13.35 -14.42
N ARG A 33 34.07 12.76 -13.23
CA ARG A 33 33.27 13.20 -12.07
C ARG A 33 31.80 12.78 -12.14
N SER A 34 31.47 11.77 -11.36
CA SER A 34 30.13 11.31 -11.00
C SER A 34 29.40 12.36 -10.15
N SER A 35 28.99 13.48 -10.74
CA SER A 35 28.07 14.41 -10.08
C SER A 35 26.65 13.99 -10.39
N GLU A 36 25.89 13.62 -9.37
CA GLU A 36 24.46 13.43 -9.50
C GLU A 36 23.79 14.77 -9.83
N SER A 37 22.86 14.73 -10.77
CA SER A 37 22.05 15.89 -11.13
C SER A 37 20.64 15.46 -11.49
N ILE A 38 19.69 16.34 -11.18
CA ILE A 38 18.29 16.20 -11.55
C ILE A 38 17.89 17.39 -12.42
N HIS A 39 17.13 17.10 -13.47
CA HIS A 39 16.40 18.08 -14.25
C HIS A 39 14.99 18.18 -13.69
N VAL A 40 14.57 19.40 -13.34
CA VAL A 40 13.27 19.68 -12.74
C VAL A 40 12.46 20.51 -13.72
N GLN A 41 11.33 19.98 -14.15
CA GLN A 41 10.32 20.72 -14.91
C GLN A 41 9.17 21.07 -13.95
N LEU A 42 8.92 22.36 -13.79
CA LEU A 42 7.86 22.92 -12.94
C LEU A 42 6.79 23.54 -13.84
N LEU A 43 5.55 23.15 -13.61
CA LEU A 43 4.38 23.67 -14.31
C LEU A 43 3.60 24.57 -13.36
N ASP A 44 3.65 25.87 -13.65
CA ASP A 44 2.84 26.92 -13.02
C ASP A 44 1.95 27.52 -14.11
N PRO A 45 0.71 27.00 -14.30
CA PRO A 45 -0.09 27.30 -15.48
C PRO A 45 -0.27 28.80 -15.73
N PRO A 46 -0.05 29.28 -16.98
CA PRO A 46 0.19 28.52 -18.22
C PRO A 46 1.68 28.33 -18.56
N THR A 47 2.60 28.54 -17.62
CA THR A 47 4.05 28.55 -17.87
C THR A 47 4.72 27.24 -17.47
N LEU A 48 5.62 26.76 -18.33
CA LEU A 48 6.54 25.67 -18.03
C LEU A 48 7.91 26.27 -17.72
N LEU A 49 8.50 25.79 -16.64
CA LEU A 49 9.72 26.29 -16.04
C LEU A 49 10.69 25.12 -15.87
N GLU A 50 11.97 25.36 -16.13
CA GLU A 50 13.01 24.33 -16.10
C GLU A 50 14.19 24.77 -15.24
N ALA A 51 14.78 23.83 -14.51
CA ALA A 51 15.98 24.04 -13.72
C ALA A 51 16.80 22.75 -13.59
N ASP A 52 18.12 22.89 -13.56
CA ASP A 52 19.03 21.79 -13.26
C ASP A 52 19.60 21.93 -11.85
N VAL A 53 19.46 20.88 -11.04
CA VAL A 53 20.02 20.81 -9.70
C VAL A 53 21.12 19.75 -9.68
N ALA A 54 22.37 20.19 -9.57
CA ALA A 54 23.53 19.33 -9.51
C ALA A 54 24.19 19.37 -8.12
N SER A 55 25.00 18.35 -7.80
CA SER A 55 25.80 18.34 -6.57
C SER A 55 26.67 19.59 -6.38
N SER A 56 27.11 20.23 -7.48
CA SER A 56 27.89 21.48 -7.46
C SER A 56 27.09 22.70 -7.02
N HIS A 57 25.76 22.66 -7.11
CA HIS A 57 24.87 23.75 -6.70
C HIS A 57 24.59 23.76 -5.19
N LYS A 58 25.14 22.78 -4.44
CA LYS A 58 24.96 22.69 -2.98
C LYS A 58 25.46 23.97 -2.30
N PRO A 59 24.61 24.64 -1.50
CA PRO A 59 25.05 25.76 -0.67
C PRO A 59 26.17 25.35 0.30
N ARG A 60 27.20 26.21 0.45
CA ARG A 60 28.34 25.94 1.34
C ARG A 60 27.94 25.81 2.81
N ALA A 61 26.85 26.47 3.22
CA ALA A 61 26.34 26.44 4.58
C ALA A 61 25.73 25.09 4.98
N LEU A 62 25.35 24.24 4.02
CA LEU A 62 24.78 22.93 4.32
C LEU A 62 25.90 21.93 4.63
N ALA A 63 25.81 21.26 5.78
CA ALA A 63 26.77 20.25 6.23
C ALA A 63 26.66 18.91 5.48
N CYS A 64 25.65 18.71 4.62
CA CYS A 64 25.43 17.48 3.87
C CYS A 64 26.36 17.34 2.65
N THR A 65 26.44 16.12 2.11
CA THR A 65 27.15 15.85 0.85
C THR A 65 26.37 16.35 -0.36
N GLY A 66 27.04 16.51 -1.51
CA GLY A 66 26.38 16.94 -2.76
C GLY A 66 25.36 15.93 -3.29
N VAL A 67 25.53 14.65 -2.97
CA VAL A 67 24.60 13.57 -3.33
C VAL A 67 23.37 13.62 -2.42
N GLU A 68 23.57 13.75 -1.10
CA GLU A 68 22.48 13.94 -0.14
C GLU A 68 21.65 15.19 -0.43
N TYR A 69 22.30 16.27 -0.86
CA TYR A 69 21.61 17.49 -1.28
C TYR A 69 20.67 17.24 -2.46
N VAL A 70 21.15 16.62 -3.53
CA VAL A 70 20.32 16.33 -4.72
C VAL A 70 19.19 15.36 -4.35
N ALA A 71 19.48 14.32 -3.56
CA ALA A 71 18.47 13.38 -3.10
C ALA A 71 17.41 14.05 -2.21
N ALA A 72 17.80 14.98 -1.32
CA ALA A 72 16.87 15.72 -0.48
C ALA A 72 15.94 16.62 -1.31
N VAL A 73 16.47 17.29 -2.34
CA VAL A 73 15.67 18.10 -3.27
C VAL A 73 14.74 17.21 -4.09
N GLU A 74 15.24 16.11 -4.65
CA GLU A 74 14.41 15.15 -5.41
C GLU A 74 13.27 14.62 -4.54
N THR A 75 13.56 14.23 -3.30
CA THR A 75 12.56 13.74 -2.34
C THR A 75 11.52 14.83 -2.03
N ALA A 76 11.94 16.08 -1.81
CA ALA A 76 11.03 17.20 -1.54
C ALA A 76 10.04 17.45 -2.70
N LEU A 77 10.46 17.21 -3.94
CA LEU A 77 9.69 17.47 -5.15
C LEU A 77 8.91 16.27 -5.67
N THR A 78 9.22 15.06 -5.19
CA THR A 78 8.56 13.81 -5.59
C THR A 78 7.70 13.21 -4.49
N ALA A 79 7.87 13.65 -3.24
CA ALA A 79 6.99 13.29 -2.14
C ALA A 79 5.56 13.74 -2.46
N SER A 80 4.68 12.75 -2.68
CA SER A 80 3.27 13.00 -2.90
C SER A 80 2.62 13.50 -1.61
N VAL A 81 1.73 14.47 -1.74
CA VAL A 81 0.80 14.93 -0.67
C VAL A 81 -0.01 13.77 -0.07
N ALA A 82 -0.08 12.61 -0.75
CA ALA A 82 -0.80 11.42 -0.29
C ALA A 82 -0.07 10.58 0.79
N ALA A 83 1.17 10.92 1.17
CA ALA A 83 1.85 10.27 2.29
C ALA A 83 1.40 10.93 3.60
N ASP A 84 0.85 10.12 4.52
CA ASP A 84 0.29 10.51 5.84
C ASP A 84 1.32 11.09 6.84
N ALA A 85 2.49 11.52 6.35
CA ALA A 85 3.58 12.10 7.11
C ALA A 85 3.76 13.57 6.71
N GLU A 86 3.95 14.45 7.70
CA GLU A 86 4.25 15.84 7.39
C GLU A 86 5.53 15.95 6.54
N PRO A 87 5.50 16.74 5.45
CA PRO A 87 6.67 16.88 4.60
C PRO A 87 7.79 17.58 5.36
N ARG A 88 9.02 17.07 5.23
CA ARG A 88 10.24 17.68 5.82
C ARG A 88 10.42 19.15 5.40
N PHE A 89 9.95 19.50 4.21
CA PHE A 89 10.13 20.83 3.65
C PHE A 89 8.78 21.52 3.41
N GLU A 90 8.68 22.78 3.82
CA GLU A 90 7.71 23.74 3.32
C GLU A 90 8.27 24.39 2.05
N LEU A 91 7.48 24.45 1.00
CA LEU A 91 7.91 24.95 -0.29
C LEU A 91 7.35 26.35 -0.52
N LYS A 92 8.23 27.32 -0.80
CA LYS A 92 7.84 28.71 -1.07
C LYS A 92 8.13 29.08 -2.51
N TRP A 93 7.11 29.47 -3.25
CA TRP A 93 7.22 29.83 -4.66
C TRP A 93 7.13 31.34 -4.83
N SER A 94 8.05 31.95 -5.58
CA SER A 94 7.93 33.35 -6.02
C SER A 94 7.88 33.39 -7.54
N ARG A 95 6.73 33.80 -8.09
CA ARG A 95 6.52 33.92 -9.54
C ARG A 95 7.38 35.01 -10.15
N GLN A 96 7.50 36.15 -9.46
CA GLN A 96 8.29 37.29 -9.93
C GLN A 96 9.77 36.92 -10.10
N LYS A 97 10.33 36.19 -9.12
CA LYS A 97 11.73 35.75 -9.14
C LYS A 97 11.94 34.39 -9.81
N ARG A 98 10.85 33.70 -10.16
CA ARG A 98 10.85 32.31 -10.68
C ARG A 98 11.70 31.40 -9.81
N THR A 99 11.55 31.53 -8.50
CA THR A 99 12.41 30.87 -7.52
C THR A 99 11.58 30.03 -6.56
N LEU A 100 11.89 28.75 -6.47
CA LEU A 100 11.34 27.84 -5.47
C LEU A 100 12.32 27.74 -4.31
N THR A 101 11.84 27.99 -3.09
CA THR A 101 12.66 27.90 -1.88
C THR A 101 12.16 26.75 -1.02
N LEU A 102 13.07 25.84 -0.68
CA LEU A 102 12.82 24.76 0.25
C LEU A 102 13.14 25.27 1.64
N MET A 103 12.13 25.28 2.52
CA MET A 103 12.25 25.64 3.92
C MET A 103 12.15 24.38 4.75
N GLU A 104 13.21 24.01 5.44
CA GLU A 104 13.23 22.84 6.32
C GLU A 104 12.37 23.10 7.56
N ARG A 105 11.41 22.22 7.82
CA ARG A 105 10.58 22.22 9.02
C ARG A 105 11.36 21.56 10.14
N SER A 106 11.72 22.37 11.13
CA SER A 106 12.28 21.96 12.43
C SER A 106 11.57 22.79 13.51
N GLU A 107 12.19 23.02 14.67
CA GLU A 107 11.68 23.95 15.70
C GLU A 107 11.49 25.39 15.16
N PHE A 108 12.22 25.74 14.10
CA PHE A 108 12.08 26.97 13.34
C PHE A 108 12.28 26.69 11.84
N SER A 109 11.51 27.37 10.99
CA SER A 109 11.57 27.21 9.53
C SER A 109 12.87 27.81 8.98
N MET A 110 13.80 26.97 8.52
CA MET A 110 15.10 27.38 8.00
C MET A 110 15.19 27.23 6.50
N LYS A 111 15.82 28.17 5.81
CA LYS A 111 16.08 28.04 4.38
C LYS A 111 17.09 26.91 4.11
N PHE A 112 16.65 25.85 3.45
CA PHE A 112 17.50 24.76 2.99
C PHE A 112 18.20 25.12 1.68
N CYS A 113 17.44 25.43 0.63
CA CYS A 113 17.97 25.90 -0.64
C CYS A 113 16.95 26.73 -1.44
N SER A 114 17.43 27.37 -2.50
CA SER A 114 16.58 27.99 -3.51
C SER A 114 16.98 27.48 -4.89
N ILE A 115 15.99 27.18 -5.72
CA ILE A 115 16.13 26.73 -7.09
C ILE A 115 15.55 27.82 -7.97
N GLN A 116 16.38 28.38 -8.85
CA GLN A 116 15.95 29.39 -9.81
C GLN A 116 15.60 28.70 -11.13
N PHE A 117 14.42 29.02 -11.66
CA PHE A 117 13.90 28.44 -12.88
C PHE A 117 13.97 29.41 -14.05
N THR A 118 14.16 28.85 -15.23
CA THR A 118 14.05 29.53 -16.52
C THR A 118 12.77 29.11 -17.22
N VAL A 119 12.13 30.02 -17.96
CA VAL A 119 10.93 29.67 -18.74
C VAL A 119 11.33 28.80 -19.92
N SER A 120 10.63 27.69 -20.10
CA SER A 120 10.75 26.86 -21.30
C SER A 120 9.89 27.48 -22.40
N GLU A 121 10.52 28.10 -23.38
CA GLU A 121 9.86 28.67 -24.56
C GLU A 121 9.61 27.62 -25.65
N ASP A 122 10.16 26.41 -25.49
CA ASP A 122 10.07 25.34 -26.48
C ASP A 122 8.71 24.62 -26.42
N VAL A 123 7.93 24.76 -27.50
CA VAL A 123 6.66 24.07 -27.70
C VAL A 123 6.84 22.55 -27.75
N GLU A 124 7.99 22.06 -28.20
CA GLU A 124 8.26 20.62 -28.28
C GLU A 124 8.43 20.01 -26.88
N THR A 125 8.97 20.76 -25.91
CA THR A 125 9.03 20.34 -24.50
C THR A 125 7.64 20.13 -23.93
N TRP A 126 6.71 21.06 -24.19
CA TRP A 126 5.30 20.90 -23.82
C TRP A 126 4.66 19.68 -24.45
N ARG A 127 4.88 19.46 -25.76
CA ARG A 127 4.37 18.30 -26.47
C ARG A 127 4.89 16.99 -25.88
N LYS A 128 6.18 16.93 -25.56
CA LYS A 128 6.80 15.76 -24.90
C LYS A 128 6.20 15.51 -23.52
N LEU A 129 5.99 16.55 -22.72
CA LEU A 129 5.35 16.43 -21.40
C LEU A 129 3.93 15.87 -21.53
N LEU A 130 3.11 16.42 -22.43
CA LEU A 130 1.75 15.95 -22.69
C LEU A 130 1.72 14.50 -23.19
N HIS A 131 2.61 14.14 -24.11
CA HIS A 131 2.73 12.75 -24.56
C HIS A 131 3.11 11.81 -23.43
N GLN A 132 4.04 12.21 -22.56
CA GLN A 132 4.42 11.40 -21.41
C GLN A 132 3.24 11.22 -20.46
N VAL A 133 2.51 12.29 -20.13
CA VAL A 133 1.32 12.21 -19.24
C VAL A 133 0.24 11.31 -19.85
N ALA A 134 -0.03 11.45 -21.15
CA ALA A 134 -1.00 10.59 -21.83
C ALA A 134 -0.56 9.11 -21.88
N ALA A 135 0.74 8.85 -22.07
CA ALA A 135 1.30 7.50 -22.06
C ALA A 135 1.20 6.87 -20.66
N THR A 136 1.63 7.59 -19.61
CA THR A 136 1.57 7.08 -18.23
C THR A 136 0.13 6.88 -17.77
N GLN A 137 -0.80 7.75 -18.18
CA GLN A 137 -2.23 7.56 -17.90
C GLN A 137 -2.77 6.28 -18.55
N ARG A 138 -2.39 6.00 -19.81
CA ARG A 138 -2.79 4.77 -20.51
C ARG A 138 -2.23 3.52 -19.84
N GLU A 139 -0.94 3.52 -19.50
CA GLU A 139 -0.29 2.41 -18.79
C GLU A 139 -0.93 2.17 -17.42
N THR A 140 -1.20 3.24 -16.67
CA THR A 140 -1.86 3.15 -15.36
C THR A 140 -3.27 2.57 -15.49
N ALA A 141 -4.04 3.01 -16.49
CA ALA A 141 -5.37 2.47 -16.75
C ALA A 141 -5.35 0.97 -17.08
N GLN A 142 -4.36 0.52 -17.87
CA GLN A 142 -4.18 -0.92 -18.15
C GLN A 142 -3.84 -1.70 -16.88
N LEU A 143 -2.90 -1.22 -16.07
CA LEU A 143 -2.53 -1.86 -14.80
C LEU A 143 -3.70 -1.91 -13.81
N VAL A 144 -4.51 -0.85 -13.73
CA VAL A 144 -5.73 -0.84 -12.90
C VAL A 144 -6.71 -1.89 -13.39
N SER A 145 -6.99 -1.94 -14.70
CA SER A 145 -7.89 -2.94 -15.29
C SER A 145 -7.42 -4.38 -15.06
N GLU A 146 -6.11 -4.65 -15.15
CA GLU A 146 -5.55 -5.97 -14.85
C GLU A 146 -5.71 -6.35 -13.39
N LYS A 147 -5.46 -5.41 -12.46
CA LYS A 147 -5.64 -5.62 -11.03
C LYS A 147 -7.11 -5.87 -10.69
N GLU A 148 -8.03 -5.09 -11.23
CA GLU A 148 -9.47 -5.28 -11.06
C GLU A 148 -9.92 -6.66 -11.52
N ARG A 149 -9.48 -7.09 -12.71
CA ARG A 149 -9.76 -8.45 -13.22
C ARG A 149 -9.21 -9.52 -12.28
N ARG A 150 -8.01 -9.32 -11.73
CA ARG A 150 -7.41 -10.27 -10.78
C ARG A 150 -8.19 -10.34 -9.46
N VAL A 151 -8.65 -9.20 -8.95
CA VAL A 151 -9.50 -9.14 -7.75
C VAL A 151 -10.80 -9.89 -7.97
N GLN A 152 -11.50 -9.66 -9.09
CA GLN A 152 -12.74 -10.38 -9.42
C GLN A 152 -12.54 -11.91 -9.51
N GLN A 153 -11.41 -12.36 -10.08
CA GLN A 153 -11.05 -13.78 -10.10
C GLN A 153 -10.86 -14.34 -8.68
N LEU A 154 -10.15 -13.60 -7.82
CA LEU A 154 -9.89 -14.02 -6.44
C LEU A 154 -11.18 -14.06 -5.61
N GLU A 155 -12.05 -13.07 -5.76
CA GLU A 155 -13.37 -13.03 -5.11
C GLU A 155 -14.24 -14.22 -5.53
N THR A 156 -14.23 -14.57 -6.81
CA THR A 156 -14.98 -15.73 -7.32
C THR A 156 -14.45 -17.03 -6.72
N LEU A 157 -13.13 -17.19 -6.67
CA LEU A 157 -12.48 -18.36 -6.08
C LEU A 157 -12.72 -18.45 -4.57
N LEU A 158 -12.73 -17.31 -3.87
CA LEU A 158 -13.04 -17.24 -2.45
C LEU A 158 -14.46 -17.74 -2.18
N LYS A 159 -15.46 -17.24 -2.92
CA LYS A 159 -16.86 -17.70 -2.82
C LYS A 159 -16.99 -19.20 -3.07
N GLN A 160 -16.29 -19.74 -4.06
CA GLN A 160 -16.27 -21.18 -4.34
C GLN A 160 -15.67 -21.98 -3.18
N LYS A 161 -14.59 -21.50 -2.56
CA LYS A 161 -13.97 -22.13 -1.39
C LYS A 161 -14.86 -22.08 -0.16
N GLU A 162 -15.53 -20.95 0.09
CA GLU A 162 -16.48 -20.80 1.20
C GLU A 162 -17.65 -21.79 1.05
N ALA A 163 -18.24 -21.88 -0.15
CA ALA A 163 -19.31 -22.85 -0.43
C ALA A 163 -18.82 -24.30 -0.23
N LEU A 164 -17.63 -24.63 -0.70
CA LEU A 164 -17.06 -25.96 -0.51
C LEU A 164 -16.83 -26.26 0.97
N LEU A 165 -16.30 -25.31 1.74
CA LEU A 165 -16.07 -25.45 3.17
C LEU A 165 -17.38 -25.66 3.94
N GLU A 166 -18.43 -24.91 3.62
CA GLU A 166 -19.76 -25.07 4.22
C GLU A 166 -20.35 -26.47 3.95
N THR A 167 -20.24 -26.94 2.70
CA THR A 167 -20.70 -28.30 2.35
C THR A 167 -19.90 -29.39 3.07
N ALA A 168 -18.59 -29.22 3.22
CA ALA A 168 -17.72 -30.15 3.93
C ALA A 168 -18.02 -30.18 5.44
N LEU A 169 -18.25 -29.02 6.06
CA LEU A 169 -18.63 -28.92 7.46
C LEU A 169 -19.98 -29.58 7.72
N THR A 170 -20.97 -29.34 6.86
CA THR A 170 -22.29 -29.97 6.95
C THR A 170 -22.19 -31.49 6.83
N ALA A 171 -21.40 -31.98 5.87
CA ALA A 171 -21.18 -33.42 5.69
C ALA A 171 -20.46 -34.06 6.89
N LYS A 172 -19.47 -33.37 7.46
CA LYS A 172 -18.77 -33.78 8.68
C LYS A 172 -19.75 -33.89 9.85
N GLN A 173 -20.52 -32.84 10.12
CA GLN A 173 -21.49 -32.82 11.22
C GLN A 173 -22.50 -33.96 11.08
N LYS A 174 -23.05 -34.17 9.88
CA LYS A 174 -23.98 -35.27 9.62
C LYS A 174 -23.38 -36.64 9.91
N THR A 175 -22.10 -36.83 9.58
CA THR A 175 -21.38 -38.08 9.85
C THR A 175 -21.14 -38.26 11.34
N GLU A 176 -20.74 -37.21 12.04
CA GLU A 176 -20.56 -37.22 13.50
C GLU A 176 -21.89 -37.54 14.21
N ASP A 177 -23.00 -36.92 13.80
CA ASP A 177 -24.34 -37.20 14.35
C ASP A 177 -24.81 -38.63 14.08
N GLN A 178 -24.43 -39.22 12.93
CA GLN A 178 -24.72 -40.62 12.62
C GLN A 178 -23.91 -41.56 13.52
N LEU A 179 -22.62 -41.28 13.71
CA LEU A 179 -21.75 -42.07 14.59
C LEU A 179 -22.22 -42.03 16.04
N VAL A 180 -22.54 -40.83 16.56
CA VAL A 180 -23.05 -40.67 17.94
C VAL A 180 -24.35 -41.44 18.13
N ARG A 181 -25.30 -41.33 17.18
CA ARG A 181 -26.54 -42.12 17.24
C ARG A 181 -26.27 -43.62 17.21
N GLY A 182 -25.33 -44.07 16.38
CA GLY A 182 -24.87 -45.47 16.34
C GLY A 182 -24.32 -45.94 17.68
N PHE A 183 -23.43 -45.16 18.30
CA PHE A 183 -22.90 -45.47 19.63
C PHE A 183 -23.98 -45.52 20.70
N CYS A 184 -24.91 -44.57 20.72
CA CYS A 184 -26.05 -44.59 21.65
C CYS A 184 -26.92 -45.84 21.48
N ALA A 185 -27.20 -46.26 20.24
CA ALA A 185 -27.99 -47.46 19.96
C ALA A 185 -27.29 -48.73 20.48
N VAL A 186 -25.98 -48.87 20.23
CA VAL A 186 -25.19 -50.00 20.73
C VAL A 186 -25.13 -50.01 22.25
N LEU A 187 -24.93 -48.85 22.88
CA LEU A 187 -24.85 -48.72 24.33
C LEU A 187 -26.18 -49.06 25.00
N ASN A 188 -27.31 -48.62 24.43
CA ASN A 188 -28.64 -48.98 24.91
C ASN A 188 -28.91 -50.48 24.77
N ALA A 189 -28.60 -51.08 23.61
CA ALA A 189 -28.76 -52.52 23.41
C ALA A 189 -27.93 -53.33 24.42
N LYS A 190 -26.70 -52.90 24.72
CA LYS A 190 -25.86 -53.51 25.76
C LYS A 190 -26.43 -53.33 27.17
N LYS A 191 -26.98 -52.15 27.47
CA LYS A 191 -27.63 -51.88 28.77
C LYS A 191 -28.85 -52.77 28.97
N ASP A 192 -29.66 -52.96 27.93
CA ASP A 192 -30.85 -53.80 27.98
C ASP A 192 -30.48 -55.28 28.11
N GLU A 193 -29.44 -55.74 27.42
CA GLU A 193 -28.93 -57.11 27.56
C GLU A 193 -28.35 -57.37 28.96
N ILE A 194 -27.62 -56.41 29.53
CA ILE A 194 -27.13 -56.51 30.92
C ILE A 194 -28.29 -56.64 31.90
N ARG A 195 -29.36 -55.84 31.74
CA ARG A 195 -30.56 -55.94 32.58
C ARG A 195 -31.24 -57.30 32.44
N ARG A 196 -31.39 -57.80 31.22
CA ARG A 196 -31.95 -59.13 30.97
C ARG A 196 -31.16 -60.22 31.70
N LEU A 197 -29.83 -60.17 31.60
CA LEU A 197 -28.95 -61.13 32.26
C LEU A 197 -28.99 -60.99 33.79
N GLN A 198 -29.10 -59.77 34.33
CA GLN A 198 -29.27 -59.54 35.77
C GLN A 198 -30.59 -60.14 36.28
N ASP A 199 -31.71 -59.89 35.58
CA ASP A 199 -33.02 -60.44 35.94
C ASP A 199 -33.02 -61.98 35.91
N GLU A 200 -32.30 -62.60 34.97
CA GLU A 200 -32.16 -64.07 34.89
C GLU A 200 -31.34 -64.63 36.06
N VAL A 201 -30.25 -63.96 36.43
CA VAL A 201 -29.42 -64.34 37.59
C VAL A 201 -30.21 -64.22 38.89
N ASP A 202 -30.93 -63.12 39.08
CA ASP A 202 -31.72 -62.88 40.30
C ASP A 202 -32.82 -63.94 40.46
N LYS A 203 -33.55 -64.28 39.39
CA LYS A 203 -34.55 -65.37 39.40
C LYS A 203 -33.94 -66.73 39.73
N ALA A 204 -32.77 -67.05 39.17
CA ALA A 204 -32.09 -68.30 39.46
C ALA A 204 -31.65 -68.38 40.94
N GLN A 205 -31.16 -67.28 41.51
CA GLN A 205 -30.81 -67.19 42.93
C GLN A 205 -32.03 -67.30 43.85
N GLU A 206 -33.16 -66.70 43.47
CA GLU A 206 -34.42 -66.83 44.21
C GLU A 206 -34.91 -68.28 44.22
N MET A 207 -34.93 -68.96 43.07
CA MET A 207 -35.33 -70.38 43.01
C MET A 207 -34.44 -71.26 43.88
N GLN A 208 -33.12 -71.04 43.88
CA GLN A 208 -32.21 -71.75 44.78
C GLN A 208 -32.47 -71.46 46.26
N ARG A 209 -32.90 -70.24 46.63
CA ARG A 209 -33.29 -69.92 48.00
C ARG A 209 -34.59 -70.60 48.44
N TYR A 210 -35.52 -70.87 47.51
CA TYR A 210 -36.76 -71.59 47.80
C TYR A 210 -36.58 -73.12 47.81
N GLU A 211 -35.65 -73.68 47.04
CA GLU A 211 -35.30 -75.12 47.10
C GLU A 211 -34.56 -75.52 48.40
N VAL A 212 -34.02 -74.54 49.14
CA VAL A 212 -33.26 -74.76 50.40
C VAL A 212 -34.13 -74.59 51.66
N LYS A 213 -35.45 -74.40 51.54
CA LYS A 213 -36.36 -74.49 52.71
C LYS A 213 -37.01 -75.88 52.80
N PRO A 214 -36.63 -76.71 53.79
CA PRO A 214 -37.42 -77.88 54.19
C PRO A 214 -38.75 -77.46 54.84
#